data_AF-A0A940GD09-F1
#
_entry.id   AF-A0A940GD09-F1
#
_cell.length_a   1.000
_cell.length_b   1.000
_cell.length_c   1.000
_cell.angle_alpha   90.00
_cell.angle_beta   90.00
_cell.angle_gamma   90.00
#
_symmetry.space_group_name_H-M   'P 1'
#
loop_
_entity.id
_entity.type
_entity.pdbx_description
1 polymer ?
#
loop_
_entity_poly.entity_id
_entity_poly.type
_entity_poly.pdbx_seq_one_letter_code
_entity_poly.pdbx_strand_id
1 'polypeptide(L)'
;MAGAFAAALLLSAMPAPAAAPGIDQEIDALTRRVEKLEGARAVKKLQRAFGFYVDRGLWDEAADLFADNGTIEIGMDGVYVGKVRIKDYLKRLHGNQDGLIYGQLNEWVTLQPVVDVAPDGLSAKGRWRDLGMLGQYKKHAEWRDGTYENDYVKEGGVWKIKALHLYVNFVAPYEKGWARLKPGEGLAASQTSKDFPPDRPPTAPYASYPDPEVAPFHGPNPVTGKPVVLGGAK
;
A
#
# COMPACT_ATOMS: atom_id res chain seq x y z
N MET A 1 -18.62 85.51 9.23
CA MET A 1 -17.96 84.19 9.35
C MET A 1 -19.03 83.15 9.61
N ALA A 2 -19.32 82.27 8.65
CA ALA A 2 -20.15 81.08 8.86
C ALA A 2 -19.67 80.02 7.87
N GLY A 3 -19.10 78.93 8.40
CA GLY A 3 -18.40 77.91 7.63
C GLY A 3 -19.34 76.91 6.98
N ALA A 4 -19.02 76.50 5.76
CA ALA A 4 -19.67 75.42 5.05
C ALA A 4 -19.03 74.07 5.44
N PHE A 5 -19.84 73.16 5.99
CA PHE A 5 -19.46 71.76 6.18
C PHE A 5 -19.79 70.97 4.91
N ALA A 6 -18.77 70.49 4.20
CA ALA A 6 -18.92 69.54 3.12
C ALA A 6 -18.99 68.12 3.71
N ALA A 7 -20.15 67.46 3.58
CA ALA A 7 -20.33 66.06 3.94
C ALA A 7 -19.78 65.17 2.82
N ALA A 8 -18.70 64.44 3.09
CA ALA A 8 -18.16 63.43 2.18
C ALA A 8 -18.98 62.14 2.32
N LEU A 9 -19.75 61.78 1.28
CA LEU A 9 -20.37 60.47 1.15
C LEU A 9 -19.30 59.43 0.81
N LEU A 10 -18.93 58.60 1.79
CA LEU A 10 -18.16 57.37 1.57
C LEU A 10 -19.08 56.32 0.95
N LEU A 11 -19.02 56.14 -0.37
CA LEU A 11 -19.59 54.96 -1.03
C LEU A 11 -18.76 53.74 -0.63
N SER A 12 -19.32 52.90 0.25
CA SER A 12 -18.79 51.56 0.51
C SER A 12 -18.98 50.71 -0.74
N ALA A 13 -17.88 50.39 -1.44
CA ALA A 13 -17.90 49.45 -2.55
C ALA A 13 -18.36 48.07 -2.02
N MET A 14 -19.56 47.63 -2.42
CA MET A 14 -19.99 46.28 -2.13
C MET A 14 -19.11 45.29 -2.89
N PRO A 15 -18.61 44.21 -2.25
CA PRO A 15 -17.85 43.19 -2.95
C PRO A 15 -18.76 42.56 -4.01
N ALA A 16 -18.30 42.56 -5.26
CA ALA A 16 -19.01 41.90 -6.36
C ALA A 16 -19.21 40.41 -6.01
N PRO A 17 -20.38 39.82 -6.29
CA PRO A 17 -20.59 38.40 -6.09
C PRO A 17 -19.56 37.63 -6.93
N ALA A 18 -18.85 36.70 -6.29
CA ALA A 18 -17.93 35.81 -6.99
C ALA A 18 -18.70 35.12 -8.12
N ALA A 19 -18.26 35.31 -9.36
CA ALA A 19 -18.87 34.68 -10.53
C ALA A 19 -18.85 33.16 -10.33
N ALA A 20 -20.01 32.52 -10.52
CA ALA A 20 -20.10 31.06 -10.50
C ALA A 20 -19.12 30.49 -11.55
N PRO A 21 -18.40 29.39 -11.23
CA PRO A 21 -17.50 28.76 -12.20
C PRO A 21 -18.27 28.45 -13.48
N GLY A 22 -17.64 28.72 -14.63
CA GLY A 22 -18.24 28.39 -15.93
C GLY A 22 -18.47 26.89 -16.06
N ILE A 23 -19.44 26.48 -16.87
CA ILE A 23 -19.81 25.06 -17.09
C ILE A 23 -18.57 24.18 -17.38
N ASP A 24 -17.62 24.69 -18.17
CA ASP A 24 -16.38 23.95 -18.49
C ASP A 24 -15.51 23.68 -17.25
N GLN A 25 -15.41 24.64 -16.33
CA GLN A 25 -14.66 24.46 -15.08
C GLN A 25 -15.34 23.45 -14.16
N GLU A 26 -16.67 23.41 -14.17
CA GLU A 26 -17.45 22.43 -13.42
C GLU A 26 -17.27 21.02 -14.02
N ILE A 27 -17.33 20.88 -15.35
CA ILE A 27 -17.06 19.62 -16.05
C ILE A 27 -15.66 19.11 -15.72
N ASP A 28 -14.65 19.98 -15.77
CA ASP A 28 -13.26 19.63 -15.44
C ASP A 28 -13.11 19.16 -13.98
N ALA A 29 -13.76 19.85 -13.05
CA ALA A 29 -13.73 19.49 -11.64
C ALA A 29 -14.42 18.14 -11.36
N LEU A 30 -15.57 17.91 -12.01
CA LEU A 30 -16.30 16.65 -11.90
C LEU A 30 -15.53 15.49 -12.57
N THR A 31 -14.91 15.73 -13.73
CA THR A 31 -14.08 14.74 -14.43
C THR A 31 -12.94 14.28 -13.53
N ARG A 32 -12.16 15.21 -12.96
CA ARG A 32 -11.08 14.86 -12.01
C ARG A 32 -11.59 14.10 -10.79
N ARG A 33 -12.78 14.45 -10.29
CA ARG A 33 -13.39 13.75 -9.15
C ARG A 33 -13.76 12.31 -9.51
N VAL A 34 -14.31 12.08 -10.71
CA VAL A 34 -14.62 10.74 -11.22
C VAL A 34 -13.33 9.94 -11.41
N GLU A 35 -12.31 10.51 -12.06
CA GLU A 35 -11.01 9.86 -12.27
C GLU A 35 -10.36 9.43 -10.95
N LYS A 36 -10.44 10.28 -9.91
CA LYS A 36 -9.94 9.95 -8.58
C LYS A 36 -10.69 8.76 -7.96
N LEU A 37 -12.02 8.73 -8.06
CA LEU A 37 -12.85 7.65 -7.54
C LEU A 37 -12.62 6.34 -8.28
N GLU A 38 -12.51 6.40 -9.61
CA GLU A 38 -12.19 5.24 -10.45
C GLU A 38 -10.78 4.73 -10.18
N GLY A 39 -9.80 5.62 -10.03
CA GLY A 39 -8.44 5.25 -9.64
C GLY A 39 -8.38 4.51 -8.32
N ALA A 40 -9.10 5.00 -7.30
CA ALA A 40 -9.18 4.32 -6.01
C ALA A 40 -9.80 2.93 -6.11
N ARG A 41 -10.83 2.75 -6.96
CA ARG A 41 -11.45 1.43 -7.23
C ARG A 41 -10.51 0.52 -8.02
N ALA A 42 -9.76 1.04 -8.98
CA ALA A 42 -8.80 0.29 -9.78
C ALA A 42 -7.64 -0.23 -8.91
N VAL A 43 -7.03 0.62 -8.09
CA VAL A 43 -5.98 0.23 -7.13
C VAL A 43 -6.50 -0.85 -6.16
N LYS A 44 -7.73 -0.68 -5.67
CA LYS A 44 -8.42 -1.68 -4.85
C LYS A 44 -8.62 -3.02 -5.55
N LYS A 45 -8.92 -3.03 -6.85
CA LYS A 45 -9.04 -4.25 -7.63
C LYS A 45 -7.67 -4.90 -7.84
N LEU A 46 -6.66 -4.07 -8.15
CA LEU A 46 -5.29 -4.49 -8.41
C LEU A 46 -4.66 -5.21 -7.22
N GLN A 47 -4.74 -4.64 -6.02
CA GLN A 47 -4.18 -5.28 -4.82
C GLN A 47 -4.89 -6.61 -4.48
N ARG A 48 -6.20 -6.70 -4.69
CA ARG A 48 -6.93 -7.95 -4.47
C ARG A 48 -6.57 -9.03 -5.50
N ALA A 49 -6.39 -8.64 -6.76
CA ALA A 49 -5.92 -9.55 -7.79
C ALA A 49 -4.53 -10.11 -7.43
N PHE A 50 -3.61 -9.25 -6.97
CA PHE A 50 -2.30 -9.69 -6.50
C PHE A 50 -2.39 -10.77 -5.42
N GLY A 51 -3.22 -10.54 -4.38
CA GLY A 51 -3.48 -11.55 -3.34
C GLY A 51 -3.98 -12.87 -3.95
N PHE A 52 -5.09 -12.84 -4.69
CA PHE A 52 -5.66 -14.06 -5.28
C PHE A 52 -4.71 -14.82 -6.23
N TYR A 53 -3.85 -14.11 -6.97
CA TYR A 53 -2.88 -14.74 -7.86
C TYR A 53 -1.75 -15.41 -7.08
N VAL A 54 -1.22 -14.73 -6.07
CA VAL A 54 -0.21 -15.30 -5.16
C VAL A 54 -0.79 -16.51 -4.40
N ASP A 55 -2.04 -16.41 -3.93
CA ASP A 55 -2.72 -17.48 -3.20
C ASP A 55 -2.80 -18.78 -4.00
N ARG A 56 -2.82 -18.68 -5.33
CA ARG A 56 -3.00 -19.83 -6.25
C ARG A 56 -1.76 -20.18 -7.05
N GLY A 57 -0.64 -19.53 -6.78
CA GLY A 57 0.60 -19.76 -7.49
C GLY A 57 0.60 -19.36 -8.96
N LEU A 58 -0.17 -18.32 -9.29
CA LEU A 58 -0.19 -17.70 -10.61
C LEU A 58 0.88 -16.60 -10.68
N TRP A 59 2.15 -17.02 -10.66
CA TRP A 59 3.29 -16.10 -10.47
C TRP A 59 3.49 -15.11 -11.61
N ASP A 60 3.24 -15.56 -12.85
CA ASP A 60 3.25 -14.69 -14.03
C ASP A 60 2.16 -13.60 -13.91
N GLU A 61 0.92 -14.01 -13.64
CA GLU A 61 -0.21 -13.10 -13.46
C GLU A 61 0.03 -12.10 -12.32
N ALA A 62 0.64 -12.54 -11.21
CA ALA A 62 0.99 -11.68 -10.09
C ALA A 62 2.07 -10.64 -10.47
N ALA A 63 3.11 -11.06 -11.19
CA ALA A 63 4.19 -10.18 -11.63
C ALA A 63 3.73 -9.17 -12.69
N ASP A 64 2.78 -9.53 -13.56
CA ASP A 64 2.25 -8.65 -14.60
C ASP A 64 1.44 -7.46 -14.07
N LEU A 65 1.01 -7.51 -12.80
CA LEU A 65 0.35 -6.39 -12.12
C LEU A 65 1.32 -5.22 -11.81
N PHE A 66 2.63 -5.46 -11.87
CA PHE A 66 3.63 -4.45 -11.57
C PHE A 66 3.95 -3.56 -12.79
N ALA A 67 4.43 -2.35 -12.52
CA ALA A 67 5.15 -1.56 -13.52
C ALA A 67 6.41 -2.31 -13.97
N ASP A 68 6.95 -1.98 -15.14
CA ASP A 68 8.07 -2.75 -15.72
C ASP A 68 9.32 -2.74 -14.83
N ASN A 69 9.56 -1.64 -14.11
CA ASN A 69 10.59 -1.49 -13.09
C ASN A 69 10.03 -1.50 -11.65
N GLY A 70 8.83 -2.04 -11.46
CA GLY A 70 8.20 -2.11 -10.15
C GLY A 70 8.98 -2.99 -9.18
N THR A 71 8.72 -2.84 -7.88
CA THR A 71 9.47 -3.54 -6.83
C THR A 71 8.58 -4.29 -5.86
N ILE A 72 9.07 -5.42 -5.36
CA ILE A 72 8.47 -6.13 -4.23
C ILE A 72 9.49 -6.23 -3.09
N GLU A 73 9.05 -5.93 -1.88
CA GLU A 73 9.80 -6.08 -0.64
C GLU A 73 8.88 -6.73 0.40
N ILE A 74 9.32 -7.84 0.99
CA ILE A 74 8.54 -8.59 1.97
C ILE A 74 9.40 -8.88 3.18
N GLY A 75 8.96 -8.43 4.35
CA GLY A 75 9.63 -8.76 5.60
C GLY A 75 11.06 -8.24 5.62
N MET A 76 12.01 -9.17 5.74
CA MET A 76 13.45 -8.90 5.75
C MET A 76 14.17 -9.43 4.49
N ASP A 77 13.43 -9.79 3.44
CA ASP A 77 13.98 -10.44 2.25
C ASP A 77 14.68 -9.49 1.28
N GLY A 78 14.55 -8.18 1.49
CA GLY A 78 15.09 -7.15 0.61
C GLY A 78 14.23 -6.90 -0.62
N VAL A 79 14.78 -6.14 -1.57
CA VAL A 79 14.03 -5.64 -2.72
C VAL A 79 14.35 -6.42 -3.99
N TYR A 80 13.32 -6.93 -4.64
CA TYR A 80 13.40 -7.53 -5.98
C TYR A 80 12.80 -6.56 -7.01
N VAL A 81 13.53 -6.31 -8.09
CA VAL A 81 13.25 -5.23 -9.05
C VAL A 81 12.86 -5.79 -10.42
N GLY A 82 11.70 -5.39 -10.91
CA GLY A 82 11.18 -5.76 -12.22
C GLY A 82 10.45 -7.11 -12.23
N LYS A 83 9.55 -7.27 -13.19
CA LYS A 83 8.61 -8.40 -13.27
C LYS A 83 9.29 -9.76 -13.21
N VAL A 84 10.41 -9.94 -13.91
CA VAL A 84 11.16 -11.21 -13.93
C VAL A 84 11.66 -11.59 -12.54
N ARG A 85 12.30 -10.65 -11.83
CA ARG A 85 12.83 -10.88 -10.47
C ARG A 85 11.71 -11.13 -9.47
N ILE A 86 10.60 -10.38 -9.60
CA ILE A 86 9.41 -10.56 -8.76
C ILE A 86 8.81 -11.95 -8.96
N LYS A 87 8.60 -12.38 -10.21
CA LYS A 87 8.10 -13.71 -10.55
C LYS A 87 8.99 -14.80 -9.95
N ASP A 88 10.28 -14.74 -10.20
CA ASP A 88 11.23 -15.75 -9.74
C ASP A 88 11.30 -15.82 -8.22
N TYR A 89 11.28 -14.67 -7.55
CA TYR A 89 11.23 -14.59 -6.10
C TYR A 89 9.95 -15.24 -5.55
N LEU A 90 8.77 -14.84 -6.04
CA LEU A 90 7.50 -15.42 -5.61
C LEU A 90 7.44 -16.94 -5.87
N LYS A 91 7.87 -17.39 -7.04
CA LYS A 91 7.91 -18.81 -7.39
C LYS A 91 8.82 -19.61 -6.45
N ARG A 92 10.03 -19.11 -6.18
CA ARG A 92 11.00 -19.76 -5.27
C ARG A 92 10.52 -19.78 -3.83
N LEU A 93 9.88 -18.70 -3.38
CA LEU A 93 9.30 -18.59 -2.04
C LEU A 93 8.25 -19.67 -1.76
N HIS A 94 7.57 -20.15 -2.82
CA HIS A 94 6.51 -21.14 -2.72
C HIS A 94 6.90 -22.50 -3.34
N GLY A 95 8.19 -22.84 -3.33
CA GLY A 95 8.66 -24.19 -3.68
C GLY A 95 9.11 -24.38 -5.12
N ASN A 96 9.36 -23.27 -5.84
CA ASN A 96 10.01 -23.23 -7.14
C ASN A 96 9.27 -23.98 -8.28
N GLN A 97 7.93 -23.98 -8.24
CA GLN A 97 7.06 -24.54 -9.28
C GLN A 97 5.87 -23.62 -9.55
N ASP A 98 5.20 -23.78 -10.69
CA ASP A 98 3.97 -23.03 -10.96
C ASP A 98 2.79 -23.69 -10.25
N GLY A 99 1.89 -22.87 -9.71
CA GLY A 99 0.83 -23.33 -8.81
C GLY A 99 1.34 -23.76 -7.43
N LEU A 100 0.41 -24.14 -6.58
CA LEU A 100 0.71 -24.59 -5.21
C LEU A 100 1.23 -26.03 -5.19
N ILE A 101 2.11 -26.32 -4.24
CA ILE A 101 2.49 -27.70 -3.92
C ILE A 101 1.28 -28.43 -3.33
N TYR A 102 1.14 -29.73 -3.61
CA TYR A 102 0.08 -30.55 -3.01
C TYR A 102 0.03 -30.33 -1.48
N GLY A 103 -1.14 -29.93 -0.98
CA GLY A 103 -1.38 -29.70 0.44
C GLY A 103 -0.83 -28.39 1.00
N GLN A 104 -0.30 -27.50 0.16
CA GLN A 104 0.08 -26.16 0.58
C GLN A 104 -1.17 -25.29 0.79
N LEU A 105 -1.24 -24.60 1.92
CA LEU A 105 -2.17 -23.51 2.18
C LEU A 105 -1.39 -22.21 2.07
N ASN A 106 -1.89 -21.26 1.28
CA ASN A 106 -1.16 -20.03 0.96
C ASN A 106 -2.10 -18.82 0.90
N GLU A 107 -2.97 -18.61 1.89
CA GLU A 107 -3.93 -17.50 1.82
C GLU A 107 -3.30 -16.20 2.36
N TRP A 108 -3.16 -15.18 1.51
CA TRP A 108 -2.64 -13.85 1.82
C TRP A 108 -3.82 -12.86 1.90
N VAL A 109 -4.64 -13.04 2.95
CA VAL A 109 -5.92 -12.34 3.06
C VAL A 109 -5.68 -10.85 3.27
N THR A 110 -6.00 -10.04 2.25
CA THR A 110 -5.75 -8.59 2.25
C THR A 110 -6.98 -7.81 2.71
N LEU A 111 -6.86 -7.09 3.83
CA LEU A 111 -7.94 -6.43 4.54
C LEU A 111 -7.70 -4.92 4.72
N GLN A 112 -8.73 -4.20 5.20
CA GLN A 112 -8.65 -2.79 5.64
C GLN A 112 -8.02 -1.80 4.63
N PRO A 113 -8.57 -1.68 3.39
CA PRO A 113 -8.07 -0.71 2.40
C PRO A 113 -8.09 0.74 2.91
N VAL A 114 -6.95 1.41 2.81
CA VAL A 114 -6.87 2.87 2.70
C VAL A 114 -6.14 3.19 1.40
N VAL A 115 -6.76 3.99 0.52
CA VAL A 115 -6.19 4.32 -0.79
C VAL A 115 -6.33 5.81 -1.03
N ASP A 116 -5.20 6.46 -1.25
CA ASP A 116 -5.10 7.89 -1.53
C ASP A 116 -4.54 8.08 -2.94
N VAL A 117 -5.42 8.47 -3.87
CA VAL A 117 -5.04 8.86 -5.23
C VAL A 117 -4.59 10.32 -5.23
N ALA A 118 -3.45 10.57 -5.86
CA ALA A 118 -2.86 11.89 -5.98
C ALA A 118 -3.78 12.86 -6.76
N PRO A 119 -3.62 14.20 -6.57
CA PRO A 119 -4.47 15.19 -7.25
C PRO A 119 -4.44 15.11 -8.77
N ASP A 120 -3.33 14.63 -9.36
CA ASP A 120 -3.16 14.45 -10.80
C ASP A 120 -3.85 13.19 -11.35
N GLY A 121 -4.33 12.29 -10.49
CA GLY A 121 -4.93 11.02 -10.90
C GLY A 121 -3.95 10.02 -11.55
N LEU A 122 -2.63 10.27 -11.46
CA LEU A 122 -1.59 9.45 -12.11
C LEU A 122 -0.81 8.58 -11.14
N SER A 123 -0.91 8.84 -9.84
CA SER A 123 -0.29 8.02 -8.81
C SER A 123 -1.24 7.81 -7.62
N ALA A 124 -0.99 6.76 -6.85
CA ALA A 124 -1.71 6.53 -5.62
C ALA A 124 -0.80 5.85 -4.60
N LYS A 125 -1.15 6.01 -3.33
CA LYS A 125 -0.60 5.23 -2.22
C LYS A 125 -1.69 4.37 -1.61
N GLY A 126 -1.33 3.23 -1.05
CA GLY A 126 -2.30 2.33 -0.45
C GLY A 126 -1.78 1.55 0.74
N ARG A 127 -2.58 1.52 1.80
CA ARG A 127 -2.38 0.73 3.02
C ARG A 127 -3.31 -0.45 3.02
N TRP A 128 -2.79 -1.60 3.43
CA TRP A 128 -3.58 -2.82 3.60
C TRP A 128 -3.06 -3.62 4.79
N ARG A 129 -3.93 -4.42 5.38
CA ARG A 129 -3.53 -5.43 6.36
C ARG A 129 -3.39 -6.78 5.68
N ASP A 130 -2.27 -7.46 5.92
CA ASP A 130 -2.07 -8.85 5.59
C ASP A 130 -2.52 -9.72 6.77
N LEU A 131 -3.33 -10.74 6.49
CA LEU A 131 -3.58 -11.85 7.39
C LEU A 131 -3.26 -13.14 6.64
N GLY A 132 -2.06 -13.68 6.88
CA GLY A 132 -1.60 -14.90 6.26
C GLY A 132 -2.10 -16.14 7.00
N MET A 133 -2.73 -17.06 6.25
CA MET A 133 -2.98 -18.44 6.66
C MET A 133 -2.13 -19.35 5.79
N LEU A 134 -0.99 -19.77 6.33
CA LEU A 134 0.03 -20.49 5.58
C LEU A 134 0.21 -21.90 6.15
N GLY A 135 0.69 -22.83 5.33
CA GLY A 135 1.06 -24.15 5.83
C GLY A 135 1.27 -25.19 4.76
N GLN A 136 1.61 -26.38 5.23
CA GLN A 136 1.81 -27.56 4.41
C GLN A 136 1.20 -28.77 5.11
N TYR A 137 0.28 -29.45 4.43
CA TYR A 137 -0.48 -30.58 4.96
C TYR A 137 0.43 -31.61 5.65
N LYS A 138 0.07 -31.97 6.88
CA LYS A 138 0.82 -32.88 7.78
C LYS A 138 2.26 -32.46 8.12
N LYS A 139 2.65 -31.20 7.85
CA LYS A 139 3.98 -30.67 8.20
C LYS A 139 3.90 -29.49 9.16
N HIS A 140 3.23 -28.40 8.79
CA HIS A 140 3.12 -27.19 9.62
C HIS A 140 1.92 -26.33 9.20
N ALA A 141 1.52 -25.41 10.09
CA ALA A 141 0.55 -24.36 9.84
C ALA A 141 0.99 -23.09 10.58
N GLU A 142 0.78 -21.93 9.98
CA GLU A 142 1.30 -20.65 10.42
C GLU A 142 0.28 -19.52 10.24
N TRP A 143 0.29 -18.59 11.19
CA TRP A 143 -0.31 -17.28 11.07
C TRP A 143 0.75 -16.26 10.70
N ARG A 144 0.41 -15.33 9.81
CA ARG A 144 1.19 -14.12 9.55
C ARG A 144 0.34 -12.88 9.71
N ASP A 145 0.89 -11.84 10.31
CA ASP A 145 0.33 -10.48 10.31
C ASP A 145 1.34 -9.53 9.70
N GLY A 146 0.84 -8.49 9.03
CA GLY A 146 1.66 -7.42 8.51
C GLY A 146 0.85 -6.28 7.92
N THR A 147 1.56 -5.22 7.57
CA THR A 147 0.99 -4.03 6.94
C THR A 147 1.65 -3.81 5.58
N TYR A 148 0.84 -3.71 4.53
CA TYR A 148 1.31 -3.21 3.25
C TYR A 148 1.31 -1.68 3.24
N GLU A 149 2.37 -1.08 2.74
CA GLU A 149 2.43 0.33 2.34
C GLU A 149 2.97 0.43 0.92
N ASN A 150 2.05 0.59 -0.03
CA ASN A 150 2.33 0.40 -1.44
C ASN A 150 2.22 1.71 -2.22
N ASP A 151 3.05 1.83 -3.25
CA ASP A 151 2.96 2.86 -4.28
C ASP A 151 2.39 2.29 -5.58
N TYR A 152 1.54 3.07 -6.24
CA TYR A 152 0.89 2.73 -7.50
C TYR A 152 1.09 3.85 -8.52
N VAL A 153 1.07 3.46 -9.79
CA VAL A 153 1.23 4.38 -10.92
C VAL A 153 0.22 4.05 -12.01
N LYS A 154 -0.28 5.07 -12.70
CA LYS A 154 -1.11 4.93 -13.91
C LYS A 154 -0.23 5.21 -15.13
N GLU A 155 0.01 4.19 -15.94
CA GLU A 155 0.83 4.29 -17.16
C GLU A 155 0.00 3.85 -18.36
N GLY A 156 -0.04 4.67 -19.42
CA GLY A 156 -0.84 4.36 -20.60
C GLY A 156 -2.33 4.14 -20.30
N GLY A 157 -2.86 4.80 -19.26
CA GLY A 157 -4.25 4.64 -18.81
C GLY A 157 -4.49 3.48 -17.85
N VAL A 158 -3.51 2.61 -17.59
CA VAL A 158 -3.64 1.40 -16.77
C VAL A 158 -2.93 1.58 -15.43
N TRP A 159 -3.63 1.26 -14.34
CA TRP A 159 -3.05 1.24 -12.99
C TRP A 159 -2.18 -0.01 -12.78
N LYS A 160 -0.99 0.21 -12.21
CA LYS A 160 0.00 -0.83 -11.93
C LYS A 160 0.61 -0.64 -10.53
N ILE A 161 1.16 -1.72 -9.97
CA ILE A 161 1.90 -1.69 -8.71
C ILE A 161 3.31 -1.15 -9.01
N LYS A 162 3.66 0.00 -8.43
CA LYS A 162 4.99 0.58 -8.57
C LYS A 162 5.94 0.03 -7.51
N ALA A 163 5.49 -0.01 -6.25
CA ALA A 163 6.22 -0.62 -5.17
C ALA A 163 5.23 -1.30 -4.22
N LEU A 164 5.47 -2.57 -3.92
CA LEU A 164 4.78 -3.29 -2.87
C LEU A 164 5.78 -3.52 -1.73
N HIS A 165 5.45 -3.05 -0.54
CA HIS A 165 6.25 -3.27 0.65
C HIS A 165 5.35 -3.85 1.74
N LEU A 166 5.55 -5.13 2.06
CA LEU A 166 4.92 -5.79 3.20
C LEU A 166 5.84 -5.73 4.42
N TYR A 167 5.47 -4.89 5.39
CA TYR A 167 6.07 -4.88 6.72
C TYR A 167 5.48 -6.04 7.51
N VAL A 168 6.23 -7.14 7.64
CA VAL A 168 5.76 -8.34 8.35
C VAL A 168 5.91 -8.10 9.85
N ASN A 169 4.79 -8.14 10.58
CA ASN A 169 4.78 -7.96 12.03
C ASN A 169 5.19 -9.25 12.76
N PHE A 170 4.67 -10.40 12.32
CA PHE A 170 5.15 -11.71 12.77
C PHE A 170 4.73 -12.83 11.82
N VAL A 171 5.45 -13.94 11.90
CA VAL A 171 5.03 -15.30 11.52
C VAL A 171 5.06 -16.18 12.77
N ALA A 172 3.98 -16.91 13.04
CA ALA A 172 3.86 -17.75 14.23
C ALA A 172 3.21 -19.10 13.89
N PRO A 173 3.65 -20.22 14.51
CA PRO A 173 2.95 -21.49 14.37
C PRO A 173 1.50 -21.39 14.85
N TYR A 174 0.55 -21.85 14.03
CA TYR A 174 -0.89 -21.81 14.30
C TYR A 174 -1.23 -22.35 15.70
N GLU A 175 -0.69 -23.53 16.04
CA GLU A 175 -0.99 -24.24 17.29
C GLU A 175 -0.45 -23.54 18.54
N LYS A 176 0.63 -22.76 18.40
CA LYS A 176 1.29 -22.08 19.52
C LYS A 176 0.81 -20.64 19.70
N GLY A 177 0.32 -20.02 18.62
CA GLY A 177 -0.06 -18.61 18.59
C GLY A 177 1.13 -17.66 18.70
N TRP A 178 0.87 -16.36 18.51
CA TRP A 178 1.89 -15.31 18.55
C TRP A 178 2.27 -14.89 19.97
N ALA A 179 1.40 -15.06 20.97
CA ALA A 179 1.63 -14.63 22.37
C ALA A 179 2.90 -15.23 23.03
N ARG A 180 3.44 -16.30 22.46
CA ARG A 180 4.63 -17.02 22.93
C ARG A 180 5.93 -16.60 22.24
N LEU A 181 5.85 -15.79 21.19
CA LEU A 181 7.03 -15.37 20.42
C LEU A 181 7.99 -14.59 21.30
N LYS A 182 9.28 -14.86 21.15
CA LYS A 182 10.35 -14.05 21.74
C LYS A 182 10.74 -12.92 20.78
N PRO A 183 11.36 -11.83 21.28
CA PRO A 183 11.90 -10.79 20.41
C PRO A 183 12.78 -11.35 19.28
N GLY A 184 12.48 -10.94 18.04
CA GLY A 184 13.17 -11.38 16.83
C GLY A 184 12.81 -12.79 16.32
N GLU A 185 11.93 -13.53 17.01
CA GLU A 185 11.54 -14.87 16.55
C GLU A 185 10.54 -14.83 15.38
N GLY A 186 9.59 -13.87 15.42
CA GLY A 186 8.51 -13.80 14.44
C GLY A 186 8.91 -13.23 13.08
N LEU A 187 10.11 -12.66 12.95
CA LEU A 187 10.55 -11.99 11.72
C LEU A 187 12.02 -12.33 11.43
N ALA A 188 12.24 -13.00 10.30
CA ALA A 188 13.57 -13.32 9.80
C ALA A 188 13.58 -13.30 8.27
N ALA A 189 14.76 -13.10 7.68
CA ALA A 189 14.96 -13.31 6.25
C ALA A 189 14.71 -14.79 5.90
N SER A 190 13.88 -15.02 4.88
CA SER A 190 13.54 -16.34 4.39
C SER A 190 14.76 -17.10 3.87
N GLN A 191 14.62 -18.41 3.72
CA GLN A 191 15.67 -19.19 3.06
C GLN A 191 15.80 -18.79 1.58
N THR A 192 14.68 -18.42 0.94
CA THR A 192 14.64 -17.96 -0.44
C THR A 192 15.52 -16.74 -0.67
N SER A 193 15.48 -15.74 0.22
CA SER A 193 16.31 -14.54 0.06
C SER A 193 17.80 -14.77 0.29
N LYS A 194 18.17 -15.87 0.96
CA LYS A 194 19.57 -16.31 1.08
C LYS A 194 20.05 -17.04 -0.18
N ASP A 195 19.22 -17.93 -0.71
CA ASP A 195 19.54 -18.76 -1.87
C ASP A 195 19.40 -17.99 -3.20
N PHE A 196 18.53 -16.97 -3.21
CA PHE A 196 18.29 -16.05 -4.32
C PHE A 196 18.33 -14.60 -3.79
N PRO A 197 19.54 -14.03 -3.63
CA PRO A 197 19.72 -12.70 -3.04
C PRO A 197 18.90 -11.61 -3.73
N PRO A 198 18.38 -10.62 -2.97
CA PRO A 198 17.64 -9.49 -3.52
C PRO A 198 18.57 -8.55 -4.32
N ASP A 199 17.98 -7.70 -5.16
CA ASP A 199 18.73 -6.70 -5.95
C ASP A 199 19.26 -5.58 -5.07
N ARG A 200 18.58 -5.32 -3.94
CA ARG A 200 18.94 -4.31 -2.95
C ARG A 200 18.61 -4.82 -1.54
N PRO A 201 19.33 -4.35 -0.50
CA PRO A 201 18.97 -4.67 0.88
C PRO A 201 17.59 -4.11 1.26
N PRO A 202 17.00 -4.54 2.38
CA PRO A 202 15.77 -3.95 2.92
C PRO A 202 15.86 -2.42 3.03
N THR A 203 14.79 -1.74 2.67
CA THR A 203 14.74 -0.26 2.57
C THR A 203 14.47 0.42 3.89
N ALA A 204 13.90 -0.29 4.87
CA ALA A 204 13.58 0.25 6.18
C ALA A 204 13.98 -0.73 7.29
N PRO A 205 14.77 -0.31 8.29
CA PRO A 205 14.80 -1.01 9.56
C PRO A 205 13.48 -0.74 10.29
N TYR A 206 12.80 -1.79 10.76
CA TYR A 206 11.60 -1.66 11.57
C TYR A 206 11.58 -2.72 12.68
N ALA A 207 10.89 -2.38 13.77
CA ALA A 207 10.62 -3.31 14.85
C ALA A 207 9.39 -4.16 14.52
N SER A 208 9.36 -5.37 15.04
CA SER A 208 8.28 -6.34 14.82
C SER A 208 7.88 -6.95 16.16
N TYR A 209 6.74 -7.64 16.22
CA TYR A 209 6.22 -8.20 17.47
C TYR A 209 7.31 -8.97 18.25
N PRO A 210 7.48 -8.71 19.56
CA PRO A 210 6.56 -8.04 20.49
C PRO A 210 6.63 -6.50 20.51
N ASP A 211 7.55 -5.88 19.78
CA ASP A 211 7.55 -4.43 19.61
C ASP A 211 6.39 -4.00 18.70
N PRO A 212 5.89 -2.76 18.82
CA PRO A 212 4.88 -2.26 17.89
C PRO A 212 5.44 -2.15 16.47
N GLU A 213 4.98 -3.01 15.56
CA GLU A 213 5.15 -2.81 14.12
C GLU A 213 4.26 -1.65 13.69
N VAL A 214 4.87 -0.59 13.15
CA VAL A 214 4.12 0.54 12.60
C VAL A 214 4.73 1.01 11.28
N ALA A 215 4.24 0.45 10.19
CA ALA A 215 4.54 0.94 8.85
C ALA A 215 4.24 2.45 8.72
N PRO A 216 5.01 3.21 7.92
CA PRO A 216 4.81 4.65 7.74
C PRO A 216 3.39 5.01 7.28
N PHE A 217 2.81 6.08 7.80
CA PHE A 217 1.50 6.55 7.34
C PHE A 217 1.66 7.43 6.09
N HIS A 218 1.22 6.94 4.92
CA HIS A 218 1.23 7.75 3.70
C HIS A 218 0.20 8.89 3.70
N GLY A 219 -0.95 8.66 4.31
CA GLY A 219 -2.07 9.60 4.33
C GLY A 219 -2.17 10.37 5.65
N PRO A 220 -2.69 11.61 5.62
CA PRO A 220 -3.04 12.33 6.85
C PRO A 220 -4.26 11.69 7.52
N ASN A 221 -4.54 12.11 8.76
CA ASN A 221 -5.81 11.79 9.41
C ASN A 221 -6.98 12.34 8.55
N PRO A 222 -7.97 11.51 8.16
CA PRO A 222 -8.99 11.90 7.19
C PRO A 222 -10.00 12.93 7.72
N VAL A 223 -10.06 13.16 9.03
CA VAL A 223 -10.96 14.15 9.65
C VAL A 223 -10.22 15.46 9.90
N THR A 224 -8.98 15.42 10.40
CA THR A 224 -8.24 16.62 10.79
C THR A 224 -7.31 17.15 9.70
N GLY A 225 -6.99 16.34 8.68
CA GLY A 225 -6.01 16.67 7.64
C GLY A 225 -4.57 16.73 8.12
N LYS A 226 -4.30 16.46 9.41
CA LYS A 226 -2.95 16.50 9.97
C LYS A 226 -2.16 15.23 9.64
N PRO A 227 -0.84 15.32 9.39
CA PRO A 227 0.02 14.15 9.30
C PRO A 227 -0.11 13.27 10.56
N VAL A 228 -0.12 11.95 10.36
CA VAL A 228 -0.08 11.00 11.47
C VAL A 228 1.36 10.89 11.95
N VAL A 229 1.65 11.43 13.14
CA VAL A 229 2.95 11.32 13.79
C VAL A 229 2.83 10.33 14.94
N LEU A 230 3.62 9.27 14.90
CA LEU A 230 3.71 8.34 16.02
C LEU A 230 4.47 9.03 17.15
N GLY A 231 3.80 9.23 18.29
CA GLY A 231 4.48 9.65 19.51
C GLY A 231 5.53 8.59 19.85
N GLY A 232 6.78 9.01 20.01
CA GLY A 232 7.93 8.13 20.14
C GLY A 232 7.65 6.93 21.05
N ALA A 233 7.80 5.73 20.50
CA ALA A 233 7.87 4.52 21.28
C ALA A 233 9.04 4.69 22.27
N LYS A 234 8.74 4.55 23.57
CA LYS A 234 9.76 4.40 24.60
C LYS A 234 10.39 3.02 24.50
#